data_AF-A0A2P2JIA4-F1
#
_entry.id   AF-A0A2P2JIA4-F1
#
_cell.length_a   1.000
_cell.length_b   1.000
_cell.length_c   1.000
_cell.angle_alpha   90.00
_cell.angle_beta   90.00
_cell.angle_gamma   90.00
#
_symmetry.space_group_name_H-M   'P 1'
#
loop_
_entity.id
_entity.type
_entity.pdbx_description
1 polymer ?
#
loop_
_entity_poly.entity_id
_entity_poly.type
_entity_poly.pdbx_seq_one_letter_code
_entity_poly.pdbx_strand_id
1 'polypeptide(L)'
;MVTSSGSNIHHLSASKMLPPRQQPRTGGLQTSLSLVTSDPHLSPDTQEPRSNSDNIRESPTESASSHETWPTADVAMAKKMENGNGKAENEFPEHSVVHRLANADKITLCDIARERVDVISEKMHRLPDEFLEELKNGLRVILEGNGGSQHRDEFLILQKLVQNRADLTAKTLIRAHRVQLEILVAINTGIQAFLHPSISLTQTALIEVFVFKRCRNIACQNQLPAEDCTCEICANRNGFCNLCMCVICNKFDFEVNTCRWIGCDLCSHWTHTDCAIRDGQICMGISGKSVAGPTEMLFRCRACNRTSELLGWVKDVFQHCAPAWDRDALMREIDFVSRIFRGSEDSRGRKLYWKCEELLEKMKGGLAESTACRVILMFFQELEVDSPKSLENGEGGRLIAPQEACNRIAEVVQEAIRKMEMVADEKMRMFKKARMALDACDRELEEKSKEAAELKRDWQKKKLQIEELERIVRLKQAEADMFQLKANEAKREAERLQRIALAKTDKSEEEYASSYLKLRLSEAEAEKQYLFEKIKLQESSRASQNSGGGDPSQVLTYSKIHDLLHGYNIPPKAESLPNERHHFRTNP
;
A
#
# COMPACT_ATOMS: atom_id res chain seq x y z
N MET A 1 -64.19 -9.23 37.88
CA MET A 1 -65.20 -9.95 37.07
C MET A 1 -65.18 -9.32 35.67
N VAL A 2 -64.55 -9.99 34.69
CA VAL A 2 -65.20 -10.78 33.59
C VAL A 2 -65.63 -9.80 32.47
N THR A 3 -65.15 -9.78 31.21
CA THR A 3 -64.59 -10.76 30.24
C THR A 3 -64.05 -10.00 28.99
N SER A 4 -62.88 -10.34 28.39
CA SER A 4 -62.65 -11.18 27.17
C SER A 4 -63.03 -10.51 25.83
N SER A 5 -62.39 -10.65 24.66
CA SER A 5 -61.13 -11.25 24.15
C SER A 5 -60.96 -10.81 22.68
N GLY A 6 -59.74 -10.89 22.14
CA GLY A 6 -59.47 -10.74 20.70
C GLY A 6 -58.00 -11.01 20.35
N SER A 7 -57.58 -12.27 20.49
CA SER A 7 -56.22 -12.75 20.24
C SER A 7 -56.04 -13.10 18.76
N ASN A 8 -55.03 -12.54 18.10
CA ASN A 8 -54.50 -13.07 16.84
C ASN A 8 -53.04 -13.48 17.06
N ILE A 9 -52.82 -14.78 17.21
CA ILE A 9 -51.50 -15.40 17.40
C ILE A 9 -50.95 -15.75 16.03
N HIS A 10 -50.00 -14.97 15.53
CA HIS A 10 -49.12 -15.42 14.47
C HIS A 10 -48.03 -16.29 15.09
N HIS A 11 -48.10 -17.60 14.81
CA HIS A 11 -47.00 -18.54 15.02
C HIS A 11 -45.80 -18.10 14.17
N LEU A 12 -44.79 -17.49 14.80
CA LEU A 12 -43.45 -17.37 14.22
C LEU A 12 -42.68 -18.64 14.56
N SER A 13 -42.39 -19.42 13.53
CA SER A 13 -41.51 -20.59 13.58
C SER A 13 -40.16 -20.22 14.19
N ALA A 14 -39.71 -21.04 15.15
CA ALA A 14 -38.35 -20.98 15.69
C ALA A 14 -37.34 -21.27 14.58
N SER A 15 -36.65 -20.23 14.11
CA SER A 15 -35.50 -20.35 13.22
C SER A 15 -34.37 -21.04 13.97
N LYS A 16 -34.06 -22.29 13.59
CA LYS A 16 -32.85 -22.99 14.04
C LYS A 16 -31.63 -22.15 13.64
N MET A 17 -30.86 -21.68 14.62
CA MET A 17 -29.62 -20.95 14.36
C MET A 17 -28.54 -21.94 13.94
N LEU A 18 -28.02 -21.74 12.73
CA LEU A 18 -26.77 -22.35 12.28
C LEU A 18 -25.59 -21.44 12.65
N PRO A 19 -24.38 -21.99 12.85
CA PRO A 19 -23.18 -21.19 13.07
C PRO A 19 -22.90 -20.24 11.88
N PRO A 20 -22.01 -19.25 12.05
CA PRO A 20 -21.79 -18.20 11.04
C PRO A 20 -21.36 -18.81 9.70
N ARG A 21 -22.30 -18.88 8.75
CA ARG A 21 -21.98 -19.06 7.33
C ARG A 21 -21.70 -17.67 6.77
N GLN A 22 -20.43 -17.32 6.61
CA GLN A 22 -20.07 -16.38 5.55
C GLN A 22 -20.42 -17.08 4.23
N GLN A 23 -21.53 -16.68 3.60
CA GLN A 23 -21.83 -17.11 2.25
C GLN A 23 -20.82 -16.46 1.30
N PRO A 24 -19.99 -17.21 0.55
CA PRO A 24 -19.38 -16.65 -0.64
C PRO A 24 -20.49 -16.54 -1.68
N ARG A 25 -20.98 -15.32 -1.95
CA ARG A 25 -21.83 -15.09 -3.12
C ARG A 25 -20.93 -14.96 -4.35
N THR A 26 -21.12 -15.90 -5.26
CA THR A 26 -20.73 -15.85 -6.68
C THR A 26 -21.25 -14.56 -7.31
N GLY A 27 -20.34 -13.61 -7.55
CA GLY A 27 -20.58 -12.42 -8.37
C GLY A 27 -19.76 -12.52 -9.65
N GLY A 28 -20.26 -13.26 -10.63
CA GLY A 28 -19.76 -13.17 -12.00
C GLY A 28 -20.17 -11.82 -12.59
N LEU A 29 -19.18 -11.01 -12.99
CA LEU A 29 -19.42 -9.81 -13.79
C LEU A 29 -19.48 -10.23 -15.26
N GLN A 30 -20.69 -10.41 -15.79
CA GLN A 30 -20.93 -10.31 -17.22
C GLN A 30 -20.88 -8.83 -17.60
N THR A 31 -19.86 -8.45 -18.36
CA THR A 31 -19.79 -7.15 -19.04
C THR A 31 -20.45 -7.31 -20.40
N SER A 32 -21.69 -6.83 -20.50
CA SER A 32 -22.34 -6.55 -21.79
C SER A 32 -21.95 -5.13 -22.21
N LEU A 33 -21.15 -5.00 -23.27
CA LEU A 33 -21.04 -3.76 -24.04
C LEU A 33 -21.20 -4.09 -25.51
N SER A 34 -22.35 -3.70 -26.04
CA SER A 34 -22.64 -3.62 -27.47
C SER A 34 -22.09 -2.30 -28.01
N LEU A 35 -21.17 -2.34 -28.98
CA LEU A 35 -21.04 -1.29 -29.98
C LEU A 35 -20.65 -1.88 -31.35
N VAL A 36 -21.57 -1.61 -32.28
CA VAL A 36 -21.54 -1.68 -33.74
C VAL A 36 -20.16 -1.43 -34.37
N THR A 37 -19.76 -2.30 -35.31
CA THR A 37 -19.11 -1.87 -36.56
C THR A 37 -19.43 -2.87 -37.67
N SER A 38 -19.71 -2.34 -38.85
CA SER A 38 -20.34 -2.96 -40.00
C SER A 38 -19.46 -3.98 -40.74
N ASP A 39 -20.15 -4.98 -41.29
CA ASP A 39 -19.75 -5.91 -42.35
C ASP A 39 -19.21 -5.19 -43.61
N PRO A 40 -18.40 -5.84 -44.47
CA PRO A 40 -18.97 -6.82 -45.40
C PRO A 40 -18.12 -8.07 -45.74
N HIS A 41 -18.81 -9.22 -45.69
CA HIS A 41 -18.94 -10.23 -46.75
C HIS A 41 -17.67 -10.86 -47.39
N LEU A 42 -17.44 -12.15 -47.10
CA LEU A 42 -17.51 -13.30 -48.05
C LEU A 42 -16.74 -14.53 -47.50
N SER A 43 -17.45 -15.64 -47.31
CA SER A 43 -16.91 -17.01 -47.28
C SER A 43 -17.11 -17.66 -48.67
N PRO A 44 -16.75 -18.94 -48.94
CA PRO A 44 -15.88 -19.90 -48.22
C PRO A 44 -14.81 -20.53 -49.15
N ASP A 45 -13.94 -21.40 -48.60
CA ASP A 45 -13.86 -22.84 -48.95
C ASP A 45 -12.42 -23.45 -48.96
N THR A 46 -12.35 -24.63 -48.32
CA THR A 46 -11.52 -25.84 -48.54
C THR A 46 -9.98 -25.86 -48.69
N GLN A 47 -9.43 -26.94 -48.07
CA GLN A 47 -8.23 -27.74 -48.39
C GLN A 47 -6.85 -27.38 -47.79
N GLU A 48 -6.41 -28.22 -46.83
CA GLU A 48 -5.02 -28.70 -46.72
C GLU A 48 -4.58 -29.42 -48.02
N PRO A 49 -3.29 -29.51 -48.44
CA PRO A 49 -2.18 -30.00 -47.58
C PRO A 49 -0.71 -29.56 -47.89
N ARG A 50 0.18 -29.90 -46.94
CA ARG A 50 1.58 -30.38 -47.09
C ARG A 50 2.72 -29.51 -47.69
N SER A 51 3.86 -29.62 -46.97
CA SER A 51 5.27 -29.77 -47.42
C SER A 51 6.25 -28.58 -47.33
N ASN A 52 7.23 -28.75 -46.44
CA ASN A 52 8.70 -28.56 -46.54
C ASN A 52 9.26 -27.53 -47.54
N SER A 53 10.17 -26.66 -47.08
CA SER A 53 11.64 -26.90 -47.11
C SER A 53 12.44 -25.60 -46.87
N ASP A 54 13.64 -25.78 -46.33
CA ASP A 54 14.71 -24.82 -46.10
C ASP A 54 14.97 -23.82 -47.25
N ASN A 55 15.44 -22.62 -46.91
CA ASN A 55 16.71 -22.13 -47.48
C ASN A 55 17.29 -20.91 -46.76
N ILE A 56 18.49 -21.14 -46.25
CA ILE A 56 19.60 -20.21 -46.03
C ILE A 56 19.90 -19.43 -47.33
N ARG A 57 20.15 -18.12 -47.24
CA ARG A 57 21.29 -17.47 -47.93
C ARG A 57 21.51 -16.01 -47.52
N GLU A 58 22.80 -15.71 -47.51
CA GLU A 58 23.52 -14.53 -47.04
C GLU A 58 23.49 -13.34 -48.04
N SER A 59 23.46 -12.12 -47.48
CA SER A 59 24.30 -10.93 -47.79
C SER A 59 24.29 -10.30 -49.22
N PRO A 60 24.90 -9.10 -49.49
CA PRO A 60 25.19 -7.89 -48.69
C PRO A 60 25.06 -6.54 -49.49
N THR A 61 25.62 -5.46 -48.90
CA THR A 61 26.45 -4.36 -49.49
C THR A 61 25.89 -2.94 -49.75
N GLU A 62 26.57 -1.98 -49.09
CA GLU A 62 27.18 -0.73 -49.60
C GLU A 62 26.41 0.61 -49.72
N SER A 63 26.80 1.53 -48.84
CA SER A 63 27.53 2.79 -49.10
C SER A 63 26.88 4.04 -49.78
N ALA A 64 26.97 5.14 -49.01
CA ALA A 64 27.56 6.45 -49.35
C ALA A 64 26.70 7.67 -49.74
N SER A 65 27.13 8.81 -49.15
CA SER A 65 27.13 10.21 -49.65
C SER A 65 25.82 11.01 -49.57
N SER A 66 25.77 12.35 -49.35
CA SER A 66 26.64 13.43 -48.84
C SER A 66 25.83 14.74 -48.91
N HIS A 67 26.39 15.84 -48.37
CA HIS A 67 26.07 17.28 -48.57
C HIS A 67 25.30 18.07 -47.49
N GLU A 68 26.05 19.06 -46.95
CA GLU A 68 25.64 20.21 -46.16
C GLU A 68 25.15 21.37 -47.04
N THR A 69 24.28 22.24 -46.51
CA THR A 69 24.16 23.65 -46.95
C THR A 69 23.61 24.51 -45.81
N TRP A 70 24.35 25.55 -45.43
CA TRP A 70 23.94 26.62 -44.50
C TRP A 70 22.97 27.61 -45.15
N PRO A 71 22.27 28.45 -44.35
CA PRO A 71 22.39 29.89 -44.57
C PRO A 71 22.47 30.75 -43.28
N THR A 72 23.47 31.65 -43.32
CA THR A 72 23.51 33.10 -43.04
C THR A 72 22.82 33.78 -41.84
N ALA A 73 23.55 34.76 -41.31
CA ALA A 73 23.36 35.59 -40.13
C ALA A 73 22.29 36.70 -40.24
N ASP A 74 21.86 37.25 -39.09
CA ASP A 74 21.88 38.71 -38.90
C ASP A 74 21.89 39.21 -37.44
N VAL A 75 22.87 40.09 -37.22
CA VAL A 75 23.12 41.20 -36.30
C VAL A 75 21.98 41.73 -35.38
N ALA A 76 22.31 41.92 -34.09
CA ALA A 76 21.97 43.14 -33.34
C ALA A 76 22.85 43.33 -32.08
N MET A 77 23.53 44.48 -32.02
CA MET A 77 24.33 44.98 -30.90
C MET A 77 23.48 45.48 -29.72
N ALA A 78 24.02 45.45 -28.49
CA ALA A 78 24.47 46.65 -27.75
C ALA A 78 24.39 46.52 -26.21
N LYS A 79 25.59 46.67 -25.62
CA LYS A 79 25.95 47.51 -24.44
C LYS A 79 25.35 47.26 -23.04
N LYS A 80 26.33 47.03 -22.15
CA LYS A 80 26.69 47.81 -20.92
C LYS A 80 26.40 47.17 -19.56
N MET A 81 27.51 46.96 -18.83
CA MET A 81 27.84 47.43 -17.45
C MET A 81 26.87 47.07 -16.31
N GLU A 82 27.28 46.70 -15.10
CA GLU A 82 28.57 46.69 -14.42
C GLU A 82 28.42 45.93 -13.08
N ASN A 83 29.55 45.37 -12.63
CA ASN A 83 30.01 45.29 -11.23
C ASN A 83 29.40 44.26 -10.26
N GLY A 84 30.29 43.62 -9.48
CA GLY A 84 29.88 43.05 -8.20
C GLY A 84 30.60 41.83 -7.60
N ASN A 85 31.90 41.64 -7.83
CA ASN A 85 32.88 41.15 -6.83
C ASN A 85 32.68 39.81 -6.07
N GLY A 86 33.65 38.89 -6.20
CA GLY A 86 34.23 38.22 -5.02
C GLY A 86 34.28 36.69 -4.94
N LYS A 87 35.41 36.13 -5.42
CA LYS A 87 36.21 35.01 -4.84
C LYS A 87 35.68 33.55 -4.84
N ALA A 88 36.28 32.75 -5.74
CA ALA A 88 37.10 31.54 -5.49
C ALA A 88 36.97 30.85 -4.11
N GLU A 89 36.93 29.52 -3.92
CA GLU A 89 37.26 28.33 -4.72
C GLU A 89 36.72 27.13 -3.89
N ASN A 90 36.17 26.07 -4.50
CA ASN A 90 36.87 24.78 -4.68
C ASN A 90 35.92 23.62 -5.03
N GLU A 91 36.23 22.99 -6.17
CA GLU A 91 36.11 21.58 -6.57
C GLU A 91 34.81 20.74 -6.45
N PHE A 92 34.40 20.32 -7.66
CA PHE A 92 33.51 19.23 -8.12
C PHE A 92 33.85 17.85 -7.52
N PRO A 93 32.94 16.83 -7.53
CA PRO A 93 32.43 16.27 -8.78
C PRO A 93 30.94 15.91 -8.85
N GLU A 94 30.43 16.02 -10.07
CA GLU A 94 29.22 15.36 -10.58
C GLU A 94 29.15 13.91 -10.11
N HIS A 95 28.09 13.60 -9.38
CA HIS A 95 27.61 12.24 -9.19
C HIS A 95 26.15 12.19 -9.62
N SER A 96 25.90 11.41 -10.67
CA SER A 96 24.72 10.58 -10.92
C SER A 96 23.37 11.20 -10.56
N VAL A 97 22.57 11.45 -11.60
CA VAL A 97 21.13 11.75 -11.52
C VAL A 97 20.39 10.55 -10.93
N VAL A 98 20.50 10.38 -9.61
CA VAL A 98 19.45 9.78 -8.79
C VAL A 98 18.64 10.97 -8.31
N HIS A 99 17.34 11.01 -8.61
CA HIS A 99 16.40 12.01 -8.10
C HIS A 99 16.51 12.10 -6.56
N ARG A 100 17.39 12.97 -6.08
CA ARG A 100 17.54 13.27 -4.66
C ARG A 100 16.44 14.28 -4.34
N LEU A 101 15.24 13.78 -4.05
CA LEU A 101 14.17 14.56 -3.44
C LEU A 101 14.77 15.40 -2.31
N ALA A 102 14.64 16.72 -2.39
CA ALA A 102 15.06 17.61 -1.33
C ALA A 102 14.35 17.17 -0.03
N ASN A 103 15.07 17.16 1.10
CA ASN A 103 14.49 16.74 2.39
C ASN A 103 13.25 17.55 2.81
N ALA A 104 12.96 18.68 2.14
CA ALA A 104 11.77 19.51 2.33
C ALA A 104 10.46 18.90 1.76
N ASP A 105 10.56 17.95 0.82
CA ASP A 105 9.39 17.33 0.15
C ASP A 105 9.02 15.95 0.71
N LYS A 106 9.77 15.43 1.69
CA LYS A 106 9.47 14.14 2.32
C LYS A 106 8.29 14.26 3.27
N ILE A 107 7.23 13.48 3.00
CA ILE A 107 6.06 13.34 3.87
C ILE A 107 6.30 12.18 4.85
N THR A 108 5.93 12.34 6.11
CA THR A 108 5.95 11.28 7.13
C THR A 108 4.55 10.81 7.51
N LEU A 109 4.44 9.67 8.22
CA LEU A 109 3.16 9.21 8.79
C LEU A 109 2.54 10.23 9.75
N CYS A 110 3.37 10.95 10.51
CA CYS A 110 2.93 12.03 11.39
C CYS A 110 2.31 13.20 10.60
N ASP A 111 2.90 13.57 9.45
CA ASP A 111 2.35 14.60 8.59
C ASP A 111 0.99 14.18 8.03
N ILE A 112 0.86 12.92 7.59
CA ILE A 112 -0.43 12.38 7.10
C ILE A 112 -1.50 12.42 8.18
N ALA A 113 -1.15 12.08 9.43
CA ALA A 113 -2.08 12.08 10.55
C ALA A 113 -2.47 13.50 11.01
N ARG A 114 -1.55 14.47 10.91
CA ARG A 114 -1.71 15.82 11.48
C ARG A 114 -2.21 16.87 10.49
N GLU A 115 -1.76 16.82 9.24
CA GLU A 115 -1.96 17.89 8.26
C GLU A 115 -3.25 17.71 7.43
N ARG A 116 -3.73 18.82 6.85
CA ARG A 116 -4.95 18.83 6.05
C ARG A 116 -4.88 17.87 4.86
N VAL A 117 -6.04 17.29 4.53
CA VAL A 117 -6.15 16.27 3.47
C VAL A 117 -5.66 16.80 2.13
N ASP A 118 -6.05 18.02 1.76
CA ASP A 118 -5.69 18.66 0.50
C ASP A 118 -4.18 18.91 0.36
N VAL A 119 -3.52 19.37 1.43
CA VAL A 119 -2.07 19.64 1.45
C VAL A 119 -1.27 18.35 1.23
N ILE A 120 -1.59 17.29 1.97
CA ILE A 120 -0.90 16.01 1.84
C ILE A 120 -1.23 15.33 0.51
N SER A 121 -2.48 15.43 0.06
CA SER A 121 -2.89 14.89 -1.24
C SER A 121 -2.06 15.52 -2.36
N GLU A 122 -1.92 16.86 -2.40
CA GLU A 122 -1.10 17.55 -3.42
C GLU A 122 0.37 17.11 -3.40
N LYS A 123 0.96 17.00 -2.20
CA LYS A 123 2.34 16.52 -2.08
C LYS A 123 2.49 15.06 -2.55
N MET A 124 1.56 14.18 -2.20
CA MET A 124 1.61 12.76 -2.60
C MET A 124 1.55 12.57 -4.12
N HIS A 125 0.79 13.38 -4.86
CA HIS A 125 0.73 13.30 -6.33
C HIS A 125 2.08 13.61 -7.01
N ARG A 126 3.04 14.22 -6.30
CA ARG A 126 4.38 14.55 -6.81
C ARG A 126 5.43 13.52 -6.39
N LEU A 127 5.07 12.55 -5.54
CA LEU A 127 6.00 11.56 -5.00
C LEU A 127 5.94 10.26 -5.82
N PRO A 128 7.07 9.55 -5.98
CA PRO A 128 7.08 8.24 -6.63
C PRO A 128 6.28 7.18 -5.85
N ASP A 129 5.67 6.23 -6.56
CA ASP A 129 4.88 5.16 -5.96
C ASP A 129 5.69 4.30 -4.98
N GLU A 130 6.99 4.13 -5.22
CA GLU A 130 7.89 3.38 -4.33
C GLU A 130 7.95 4.01 -2.93
N PHE A 131 7.97 5.34 -2.85
CA PHE A 131 7.97 6.06 -1.58
C PHE A 131 6.60 5.97 -0.88
N LEU A 132 5.51 5.96 -1.65
CA LEU A 132 4.17 5.77 -1.09
C LEU A 132 4.00 4.37 -0.50
N GLU A 133 4.56 3.34 -1.13
CA GLU A 133 4.61 1.99 -0.56
C GLU A 133 5.57 1.88 0.62
N GLU A 134 6.68 2.63 0.65
CA GLU A 134 7.54 2.74 1.83
C GLU A 134 6.77 3.28 3.05
N LEU A 135 5.93 4.31 2.86
CA LEU A 135 5.05 4.82 3.92
C LEU A 135 4.07 3.76 4.43
N LYS A 136 3.45 3.00 3.52
CA LYS A 136 2.55 1.90 3.88
C LYS A 136 3.29 0.79 4.63
N ASN A 137 4.50 0.46 4.21
CA ASN A 137 5.37 -0.51 4.90
C ASN A 137 5.77 -0.03 6.30
N GLY A 138 6.14 1.24 6.45
CA GLY A 138 6.44 1.83 7.75
C GLY A 138 5.27 1.69 8.72
N LEU A 139 4.04 1.98 8.27
CA LEU A 139 2.85 1.80 9.10
C LEU A 139 2.54 0.32 9.39
N ARG A 140 2.73 -0.60 8.43
CA ARG A 140 2.61 -2.05 8.69
C ARG A 140 3.50 -2.49 9.85
N VAL A 141 4.78 -2.10 9.82
CA VAL A 141 5.76 -2.44 10.88
C VAL A 141 5.36 -1.89 12.26
N ILE A 142 4.80 -0.68 12.30
CA ILE A 142 4.27 -0.10 13.53
C ILE A 142 3.07 -0.92 14.05
N LEU A 143 2.13 -1.28 13.16
CA LEU A 143 0.92 -2.04 13.51
C LEU A 143 1.18 -3.50 13.89
N GLU A 144 2.22 -4.13 13.35
CA GLU A 144 2.62 -5.50 13.70
C GLU A 144 3.02 -5.64 15.18
N GLY A 145 3.49 -4.57 15.83
CA GLY A 145 3.81 -4.56 17.26
C GLY A 145 5.07 -5.34 17.66
N ASN A 146 5.84 -5.86 16.68
CA ASN A 146 7.10 -6.59 16.93
C ASN A 146 8.22 -5.71 17.52
N GLY A 147 8.12 -4.38 17.41
CA GLY A 147 9.09 -3.41 17.96
C GLY A 147 8.88 -3.06 19.44
N GLY A 148 8.08 -3.82 20.19
CA GLY A 148 7.88 -3.61 21.62
C GLY A 148 7.06 -2.35 21.96
N SER A 149 7.36 -1.71 23.10
CA SER A 149 6.58 -0.56 23.61
C SER A 149 6.66 0.67 22.70
N GLN A 150 7.77 0.86 21.98
CA GLN A 150 7.97 2.02 21.10
C GLN A 150 6.94 2.06 19.96
N HIS A 151 6.77 0.98 19.21
CA HIS A 151 5.78 0.94 18.11
C HIS A 151 4.35 1.10 18.63
N ARG A 152 4.05 0.55 19.81
CA ARG A 152 2.74 0.71 20.43
C ARG A 152 2.46 2.18 20.76
N ASP A 153 3.44 2.87 21.34
CA ASP A 153 3.31 4.27 21.71
C ASP A 153 3.23 5.17 20.46
N GLU A 154 4.02 4.88 19.42
CA GLU A 154 3.96 5.56 18.12
C GLU A 154 2.59 5.39 17.46
N PHE A 155 2.04 4.18 17.43
CA PHE A 155 0.69 3.93 16.92
C PHE A 155 -0.36 4.74 17.69
N LEU A 156 -0.29 4.77 19.02
CA LEU A 156 -1.21 5.54 19.85
C LEU A 156 -1.12 7.04 19.57
N ILE A 157 0.08 7.56 19.31
CA ILE A 157 0.27 8.96 18.90
C ILE A 157 -0.40 9.23 17.56
N LEU A 158 -0.14 8.40 16.54
CA LEU A 158 -0.74 8.54 15.22
C LEU A 158 -2.28 8.47 15.29
N GLN A 159 -2.80 7.47 16.00
CA GLN A 159 -4.24 7.28 16.16
C GLN A 159 -4.89 8.47 16.88
N LYS A 160 -4.25 9.00 17.93
CA LYS A 160 -4.74 10.20 18.63
C LYS A 160 -4.73 11.44 17.73
N LEU A 161 -3.69 11.61 16.90
CA LEU A 161 -3.64 12.71 15.94
C LEU A 161 -4.81 12.64 14.96
N VAL A 162 -5.07 11.48 14.36
CA VAL A 162 -6.19 11.27 13.44
C VAL A 162 -7.55 11.48 14.13
N GLN A 163 -7.74 10.94 15.32
CA GLN A 163 -9.02 11.06 16.05
C GLN A 163 -9.34 12.49 16.49
N ASN A 164 -8.34 13.35 16.70
CA ASN A 164 -8.53 14.75 17.07
C ASN A 164 -8.89 15.65 15.88
N ARG A 165 -8.87 15.14 14.66
CA ARG A 165 -9.09 15.92 13.43
C ARG A 165 -10.56 16.00 13.06
N ALA A 166 -11.21 17.09 13.45
CA ALA A 166 -12.61 17.36 13.12
C ALA A 166 -12.87 17.62 11.62
N ASP A 167 -11.85 17.99 10.85
CA ASP A 167 -11.96 18.22 9.42
C ASP A 167 -12.00 16.93 8.58
N LEU A 168 -11.69 15.76 9.17
CA LEU A 168 -11.80 14.46 8.48
C LEU A 168 -13.27 14.03 8.41
N THR A 169 -13.91 14.38 7.31
CA THR A 169 -15.31 14.07 6.99
C THR A 169 -15.39 13.36 5.64
N ALA A 170 -16.51 12.71 5.34
CA ALA A 170 -16.69 12.08 4.03
C ALA A 170 -16.45 13.05 2.85
N LYS A 171 -16.83 14.33 3.03
CA LYS A 171 -16.66 15.38 2.01
C LYS A 171 -15.20 15.80 1.81
N THR A 172 -14.36 15.76 2.85
CA THR A 172 -12.95 16.12 2.73
C THR A 172 -12.11 14.92 2.27
N LEU A 173 -12.43 13.72 2.74
CA LEU A 173 -11.73 12.48 2.40
C LEU A 173 -11.90 12.06 0.93
N ILE A 174 -12.96 12.48 0.24
CA ILE A 174 -13.11 12.24 -1.20
C ILE A 174 -11.99 12.88 -2.04
N ARG A 175 -11.31 13.91 -1.50
CA ARG A 175 -10.19 14.61 -2.13
C ARG A 175 -8.82 14.02 -1.72
N ALA A 176 -8.81 13.01 -0.85
CA ALA A 176 -7.58 12.38 -0.38
C ALA A 176 -6.93 11.57 -1.51
N HIS A 177 -5.61 11.56 -1.53
CA HIS A 177 -4.87 10.60 -2.34
C HIS A 177 -5.22 9.17 -1.90
N ARG A 178 -5.23 8.20 -2.83
CA ARG A 178 -5.67 6.83 -2.54
C ARG A 178 -4.88 6.18 -1.39
N VAL A 179 -3.55 6.35 -1.41
CA VAL A 179 -2.64 5.84 -0.36
C VAL A 179 -2.82 6.58 0.97
N GLN A 180 -3.02 7.91 0.93
CA GLN A 180 -3.32 8.70 2.12
C GLN A 180 -4.56 8.15 2.85
N LEU A 181 -5.60 7.82 2.09
CA LEU A 181 -6.84 7.29 2.64
C LEU A 181 -6.64 5.89 3.26
N GLU A 182 -5.86 5.01 2.64
CA GLU A 182 -5.51 3.70 3.23
C GLU A 182 -4.79 3.86 4.56
N ILE A 183 -3.80 4.76 4.61
CA ILE A 183 -3.02 5.07 5.81
C ILE A 183 -3.94 5.61 6.90
N LEU A 184 -4.80 6.58 6.59
CA LEU A 184 -5.75 7.15 7.55
C LEU A 184 -6.74 6.11 8.08
N VAL A 185 -7.27 5.23 7.22
CA VAL A 185 -8.16 4.13 7.62
C VAL A 185 -7.42 3.12 8.50
N ALA A 186 -6.21 2.74 8.13
CA ALA A 186 -5.39 1.80 8.90
C ALA A 186 -5.03 2.38 10.28
N ILE A 187 -4.66 3.65 10.37
CA ILE A 187 -4.40 4.34 11.65
C ILE A 187 -5.68 4.40 12.50
N ASN A 188 -6.81 4.81 11.92
CA ASN A 188 -8.07 4.95 12.65
C ASN A 188 -8.58 3.59 13.19
N THR A 189 -8.47 2.54 12.38
CA THR A 189 -9.00 1.21 12.72
C THR A 189 -8.02 0.32 13.47
N GLY A 190 -6.72 0.55 13.32
CA GLY A 190 -5.64 -0.32 13.80
C GLY A 190 -5.49 -1.62 12.99
N ILE A 191 -5.95 -1.65 11.73
CA ILE A 191 -5.98 -2.88 10.91
C ILE A 191 -5.00 -2.75 9.75
N GLN A 192 -3.96 -3.60 9.75
CA GLN A 192 -2.92 -3.61 8.72
C GLN A 192 -3.42 -4.01 7.33
N ALA A 193 -4.49 -4.79 7.26
CA ALA A 193 -4.99 -5.35 6.01
C ALA A 193 -5.45 -4.27 5.01
N PHE A 194 -5.83 -3.07 5.47
CA PHE A 194 -6.14 -1.94 4.59
C PHE A 194 -4.94 -1.41 3.79
N LEU A 195 -3.72 -1.77 4.19
CA LEU A 195 -2.49 -1.40 3.49
C LEU A 195 -2.05 -2.46 2.48
N HIS A 196 -2.62 -3.67 2.54
CA HIS A 196 -2.12 -4.81 1.79
C HIS A 196 -2.49 -4.70 0.29
N PRO A 197 -1.56 -4.92 -0.66
CA PRO A 197 -1.80 -4.73 -2.10
C PRO A 197 -2.92 -5.60 -2.68
N SER A 198 -3.19 -6.77 -2.10
CA SER A 198 -4.28 -7.65 -2.56
C SER A 198 -5.68 -7.22 -2.12
N ILE A 199 -5.79 -6.21 -1.24
CA ILE A 199 -7.08 -5.73 -0.76
C ILE A 199 -7.55 -4.57 -1.64
N SER A 200 -8.45 -4.87 -2.57
CA SER A 200 -9.03 -3.90 -3.51
C SER A 200 -10.36 -3.36 -3.00
N LEU A 201 -10.31 -2.43 -2.04
CA LEU A 201 -11.49 -1.64 -1.65
C LEU A 201 -11.62 -0.38 -2.50
N THR A 202 -12.86 0.03 -2.79
CA THR A 202 -13.14 1.30 -3.46
C THR A 202 -12.85 2.48 -2.53
N GLN A 203 -12.58 3.66 -3.10
CA GLN A 203 -12.38 4.88 -2.32
C GLN A 203 -13.61 5.18 -1.42
N THR A 204 -14.81 5.00 -1.95
CA THR A 204 -16.07 5.14 -1.21
C THR A 204 -16.14 4.18 -0.01
N ALA A 205 -15.80 2.90 -0.21
CA ALA A 205 -15.83 1.93 0.88
C ALA A 205 -14.84 2.29 2.00
N LEU A 206 -13.64 2.76 1.66
CA LEU A 206 -12.66 3.24 2.64
C LEU A 206 -13.15 4.46 3.40
N ILE A 207 -13.78 5.43 2.72
CA ILE A 207 -14.40 6.59 3.37
C ILE A 207 -15.48 6.14 4.34
N GLU A 208 -16.38 5.25 3.91
CA GLU A 208 -17.47 4.73 4.74
C GLU A 208 -16.94 3.96 5.96
N VAL A 209 -15.86 3.20 5.83
CA VAL A 209 -15.18 2.57 6.97
C VAL A 209 -14.62 3.64 7.92
N PHE A 210 -13.95 4.67 7.39
CA PHE A 210 -13.38 5.75 8.20
C PHE A 210 -14.46 6.47 9.02
N VAL A 211 -15.59 6.79 8.39
CA VAL A 211 -16.72 7.50 9.04
C VAL A 211 -17.72 6.55 9.71
N PHE A 212 -17.34 5.29 9.95
CA PHE A 212 -18.12 4.31 10.71
C PHE A 212 -19.50 3.94 10.11
N LYS A 213 -19.66 4.09 8.80
CA LYS A 213 -20.86 3.70 8.04
C LYS A 213 -20.74 2.34 7.36
N ARG A 214 -19.54 1.75 7.36
CA ARG A 214 -19.28 0.40 6.85
C ARG A 214 -18.42 -0.39 7.84
N CYS A 215 -18.68 -1.69 7.92
CA CYS A 215 -17.92 -2.60 8.76
C CYS A 215 -16.43 -2.61 8.37
N ARG A 216 -15.56 -2.40 9.37
CA ARG A 216 -14.09 -2.46 9.20
C ARG A 216 -13.53 -3.86 8.98
N ASN A 217 -14.34 -4.91 9.15
CA ASN A 217 -13.94 -6.26 8.77
C ASN A 217 -14.07 -6.38 7.24
N ILE A 218 -12.94 -6.53 6.56
CA ILE A 218 -12.83 -6.59 5.09
C ILE A 218 -13.58 -7.79 4.49
N ALA A 219 -13.81 -8.86 5.25
CA ALA A 219 -14.65 -9.96 4.81
C ALA A 219 -16.15 -9.66 4.96
N CYS A 220 -16.53 -8.80 5.90
CA CYS A 220 -17.93 -8.50 6.22
C CYS A 220 -18.51 -7.38 5.34
N GLN A 221 -17.82 -6.23 5.27
CA GLN A 221 -18.16 -5.04 4.47
C GLN A 221 -19.61 -4.52 4.53
N ASN A 222 -20.45 -5.00 5.45
CA ASN A 222 -21.83 -4.56 5.57
C ASN A 222 -21.92 -3.07 5.93
N GLN A 223 -22.97 -2.41 5.45
CA GLN A 223 -23.33 -1.08 5.94
C GLN A 223 -23.73 -1.16 7.42
N LEU A 224 -23.50 -0.08 8.16
CA LEU A 224 -23.74 -0.01 9.59
C LEU A 224 -24.83 1.02 9.94
N PRO A 225 -25.80 0.67 10.81
CA PRO A 225 -26.03 -0.65 11.43
C PRO A 225 -26.32 -1.76 10.42
N ALA A 226 -25.83 -2.98 10.67
CA ALA A 226 -26.08 -4.10 9.77
C ALA A 226 -27.50 -4.66 9.98
N GLU A 227 -28.13 -5.12 8.89
CA GLU A 227 -29.52 -5.58 8.86
C GLU A 227 -30.52 -4.57 9.42
N ASP A 228 -30.22 -3.26 9.29
CA ASP A 228 -31.05 -2.16 9.79
C ASP A 228 -31.39 -2.29 11.29
N CYS A 229 -30.48 -2.88 12.08
CA CYS A 229 -30.68 -3.06 13.50
C CYS A 229 -30.83 -1.71 14.22
N THR A 230 -31.92 -1.55 14.97
CA THR A 230 -32.29 -0.30 15.65
C THR A 230 -31.97 -0.28 17.15
N CYS A 231 -31.23 -1.27 17.66
CA CYS A 231 -30.92 -1.33 19.09
C CYS A 231 -29.93 -0.23 19.52
N GLU A 232 -29.95 0.14 20.80
CA GLU A 232 -29.08 1.20 21.35
C GLU A 232 -27.59 0.92 21.13
N ILE A 233 -27.17 -0.35 21.16
CA ILE A 233 -25.77 -0.71 20.96
C ILE A 233 -25.34 -0.42 19.51
N CYS A 234 -26.12 -0.87 18.53
CA CYS A 234 -25.84 -0.64 17.12
C CYS A 234 -25.98 0.82 16.71
N ALA A 235 -26.92 1.55 17.31
CA ALA A 235 -27.14 2.96 17.02
C ALA A 235 -26.04 3.87 17.58
N ASN A 236 -25.55 3.58 18.80
CA ASN A 236 -24.67 4.49 19.52
C ASN A 236 -23.18 4.12 19.45
N ARG A 237 -22.82 2.89 19.06
CA ARG A 237 -21.41 2.47 18.96
C ARG A 237 -20.88 2.64 17.53
N ASN A 238 -20.07 3.67 17.34
CA ASN A 238 -19.38 3.94 16.09
C ASN A 238 -18.62 2.71 15.58
N GLY A 239 -18.96 2.26 14.37
CA GLY A 239 -18.24 1.20 13.66
C GLY A 239 -18.53 -0.21 14.18
N PHE A 240 -19.45 -0.37 15.13
CA PHE A 240 -19.86 -1.67 15.63
C PHE A 240 -20.73 -2.40 14.60
N CYS A 241 -20.39 -3.66 14.31
CA CYS A 241 -21.16 -4.54 13.45
C CYS A 241 -21.72 -5.72 14.26
N ASN A 242 -23.03 -5.78 14.43
CA ASN A 242 -23.71 -6.88 15.15
C ASN A 242 -23.51 -8.25 14.48
N LEU A 243 -23.12 -8.31 13.20
CA LEU A 243 -22.93 -9.57 12.47
C LEU A 243 -21.57 -10.23 12.70
N CYS A 244 -20.52 -9.46 13.03
CA CYS A 244 -19.17 -10.01 13.12
C CYS A 244 -18.35 -9.52 14.32
N MET A 245 -18.87 -8.58 15.12
CA MET A 245 -18.15 -8.05 16.27
C MET A 245 -18.79 -8.47 17.59
N CYS A 246 -17.94 -8.71 18.58
CA CYS A 246 -18.35 -9.03 19.93
C CYS A 246 -18.96 -7.80 20.61
N VAL A 247 -20.17 -7.95 21.16
CA VAL A 247 -20.88 -6.87 21.88
C VAL A 247 -20.10 -6.35 23.10
N ILE A 248 -19.19 -7.13 23.66
CA ILE A 248 -18.41 -6.71 24.84
C ILE A 248 -17.15 -5.95 24.41
N CYS A 249 -16.30 -6.54 23.56
CA CYS A 249 -14.98 -5.98 23.25
C CYS A 249 -14.89 -5.24 21.91
N ASN A 250 -15.96 -5.22 21.10
CA ASN A 250 -16.03 -4.64 19.75
C ASN A 250 -14.97 -5.18 18.76
N LYS A 251 -14.32 -6.30 19.10
CA LYS A 251 -13.38 -7.00 18.22
C LYS A 251 -14.11 -8.06 17.42
N PHE A 252 -13.54 -8.38 16.26
CA PHE A 252 -13.93 -9.50 15.42
C PHE A 252 -12.72 -10.40 15.22
N ASP A 253 -12.97 -11.64 14.85
CA ASP A 253 -11.99 -12.56 14.31
C ASP A 253 -12.57 -13.23 13.05
N PHE A 254 -11.86 -14.22 12.51
CA PHE A 254 -12.28 -14.97 11.32
C PHE A 254 -12.72 -16.40 11.68
N GLU A 255 -12.91 -16.68 12.96
CA GLU A 255 -13.33 -18.01 13.42
C GLU A 255 -14.82 -18.19 13.11
N VAL A 256 -15.13 -19.31 12.46
CA VAL A 256 -16.50 -19.72 12.12
C VAL A 256 -16.70 -21.16 12.56
N ASN A 257 -17.96 -21.60 12.70
CA ASN A 257 -18.25 -22.98 13.09
C ASN A 257 -17.56 -23.37 14.40
N THR A 258 -17.70 -22.53 15.43
CA THR A 258 -16.96 -22.62 16.70
C THR A 258 -17.86 -22.29 17.89
N CYS A 259 -17.57 -22.89 19.05
CA CYS A 259 -18.11 -22.53 20.35
C CYS A 259 -17.42 -21.30 20.97
N ARG A 260 -16.47 -20.67 20.29
CA ARG A 260 -15.82 -19.41 20.70
C ARG A 260 -16.72 -18.18 20.63
N TRP A 261 -17.82 -18.29 19.90
CA TRP A 261 -18.77 -17.20 19.67
C TRP A 261 -20.17 -17.63 20.05
N ILE A 262 -20.76 -16.97 21.02
CA ILE A 262 -22.13 -17.22 21.47
C ILE A 262 -23.05 -16.18 20.81
N GLY A 263 -24.04 -16.66 20.05
CA GLY A 263 -25.07 -15.84 19.43
C GLY A 263 -26.33 -15.80 20.29
N CYS A 264 -26.95 -14.62 20.42
CA CYS A 264 -28.29 -14.52 21.00
C CYS A 264 -29.35 -14.98 19.98
N ASP A 265 -30.18 -15.94 20.37
CA ASP A 265 -31.28 -16.49 19.57
C ASP A 265 -32.42 -15.50 19.26
N LEU A 266 -32.46 -14.34 19.95
CA LEU A 266 -33.53 -13.36 19.80
C LEU A 266 -33.11 -12.11 19.02
N CYS A 267 -31.91 -11.59 19.26
CA CYS A 267 -31.44 -10.36 18.60
C CYS A 267 -30.24 -10.58 17.68
N SER A 268 -29.78 -11.83 17.53
CA SER A 268 -28.68 -12.23 16.63
C SER A 268 -27.37 -11.46 16.84
N HIS A 269 -27.17 -10.89 18.03
CA HIS A 269 -25.89 -10.30 18.42
C HIS A 269 -24.93 -11.37 18.94
N TRP A 270 -23.66 -11.23 18.59
CA TRP A 270 -22.61 -12.20 18.90
C TRP A 270 -21.67 -11.70 20.00
N THR A 271 -21.20 -12.63 20.82
CA THR A 271 -20.26 -12.34 21.92
C THR A 271 -19.21 -13.43 21.98
N HIS A 272 -17.93 -13.08 22.09
CA HIS A 272 -16.89 -14.06 22.37
C HIS A 272 -17.19 -14.78 23.69
N THR A 273 -17.07 -16.09 23.72
CA THR A 273 -17.26 -16.93 24.93
C THR A 273 -16.39 -16.45 26.09
N ASP A 274 -15.13 -16.13 25.84
CA ASP A 274 -14.22 -15.58 26.86
C ASP A 274 -14.68 -14.24 27.43
N CYS A 275 -15.27 -13.38 26.59
CA CYS A 275 -15.82 -12.11 27.04
C CYS A 275 -17.09 -12.35 27.86
N ALA A 276 -17.97 -13.24 27.42
CA ALA A 276 -19.20 -13.58 28.14
C ALA A 276 -18.91 -14.18 29.53
N ILE A 277 -17.91 -15.07 29.63
CA ILE A 277 -17.47 -15.64 30.92
C ILE A 277 -16.93 -14.54 31.84
N ARG A 278 -16.02 -13.70 31.34
CA ARG A 278 -15.37 -12.64 32.15
C ARG A 278 -16.35 -11.58 32.64
N ASP A 279 -17.36 -11.27 31.83
CA ASP A 279 -18.40 -10.29 32.14
C ASP A 279 -19.57 -10.90 32.94
N GLY A 280 -19.52 -12.19 33.29
CA GLY A 280 -20.57 -12.86 34.06
C GLY A 280 -21.89 -13.04 33.32
N GLN A 281 -21.86 -13.08 31.98
CA GLN A 281 -23.04 -13.27 31.14
C GLN A 281 -23.45 -14.74 30.99
N ILE A 282 -22.58 -15.67 31.40
CA ILE A 282 -22.89 -17.10 31.48
C ILE A 282 -23.20 -17.41 32.94
N CYS A 283 -24.44 -17.80 33.23
CA CYS A 283 -24.88 -18.06 34.60
C CYS A 283 -26.00 -19.10 34.65
N MET A 284 -26.20 -19.68 35.84
CA MET A 284 -27.38 -20.50 36.12
C MET A 284 -28.64 -19.62 36.08
N GLY A 285 -29.69 -20.11 35.43
CA GLY A 285 -30.99 -19.44 35.44
C GLY A 285 -32.14 -20.39 35.16
N ILE A 286 -33.36 -19.93 35.42
CA ILE A 286 -34.56 -20.71 35.17
C ILE A 286 -34.87 -20.65 33.68
N SER A 287 -35.01 -21.82 33.05
CA SER A 287 -35.38 -21.92 31.64
C SER A 287 -36.72 -21.21 31.40
N GLY A 288 -36.82 -20.37 30.37
CA GLY A 288 -38.02 -19.55 30.07
C GLY A 288 -39.31 -20.33 29.79
N LYS A 289 -39.28 -21.66 29.87
CA LYS A 289 -40.40 -22.58 29.67
C LYS A 289 -41.15 -22.97 30.96
N SER A 290 -40.70 -22.57 32.16
CA SER A 290 -41.45 -22.86 33.40
C SER A 290 -41.09 -21.91 34.55
N VAL A 291 -42.10 -21.49 35.33
CA VAL A 291 -41.94 -20.68 36.56
C VAL A 291 -41.37 -21.50 37.73
N ALA A 292 -41.37 -22.84 37.61
CA ALA A 292 -40.78 -23.80 38.54
C ALA A 292 -39.92 -24.84 37.78
N GLY A 293 -39.18 -24.37 36.76
CA GLY A 293 -38.34 -25.23 35.92
C GLY A 293 -36.98 -25.54 36.55
N PRO A 294 -36.31 -26.61 36.09
CA PRO A 294 -34.92 -26.85 36.45
C PRO A 294 -34.07 -25.66 36.04
N THR A 295 -33.08 -25.33 36.87
CA THR A 295 -32.06 -24.36 36.51
C THR A 295 -31.21 -24.94 35.39
N GLU A 296 -30.85 -24.12 34.41
CA GLU A 296 -30.01 -24.47 33.26
C GLU A 296 -28.92 -23.42 33.10
N MET A 297 -27.84 -23.77 32.39
CA MET A 297 -26.81 -22.80 32.00
C MET A 297 -27.32 -21.90 30.87
N LEU A 298 -27.36 -20.59 31.12
CA LEU A 298 -27.88 -19.60 30.21
C LEU A 298 -26.84 -18.53 29.86
N PHE A 299 -26.92 -18.02 28.64
CA PHE A 299 -26.21 -16.83 28.19
C PHE A 299 -27.15 -15.62 28.22
N ARG A 300 -26.83 -14.60 29.00
CA ARG A 300 -27.55 -13.31 29.04
C ARG A 300 -26.94 -12.34 28.05
N CYS A 301 -27.66 -12.05 26.96
CA CYS A 301 -27.18 -11.13 25.94
C CYS A 301 -27.11 -9.69 26.44
N ARG A 302 -25.96 -9.02 26.31
CA ARG A 302 -25.76 -7.60 26.66
C ARG A 302 -26.64 -6.62 25.88
N ALA A 303 -27.08 -7.00 24.68
CA ALA A 303 -27.82 -6.12 23.77
C ALA A 303 -29.32 -6.07 24.07
N CYS A 304 -29.95 -7.22 24.31
CA CYS A 304 -31.39 -7.30 24.57
C CYS A 304 -31.74 -7.69 26.01
N ASN A 305 -30.74 -8.01 26.85
CA ASN A 305 -30.86 -8.51 28.23
C ASN A 305 -31.67 -9.80 28.39
N ARG A 306 -31.96 -10.49 27.28
CA ARG A 306 -32.64 -11.79 27.28
C ARG A 306 -31.63 -12.92 27.36
N THR A 307 -32.11 -14.07 27.80
CA THR A 307 -31.31 -15.27 28.03
C THR A 307 -31.50 -16.28 26.90
N SER A 308 -30.41 -16.85 26.41
CA SER A 308 -30.38 -17.96 25.46
C SER A 308 -29.82 -19.21 26.15
N GLU A 309 -30.37 -20.38 25.82
CA GLU A 309 -30.00 -21.67 26.43
C GLU A 309 -28.71 -22.22 25.79
N LEU A 310 -27.74 -22.68 26.59
CA LEU A 310 -26.38 -22.99 26.12
C LEU A 310 -26.14 -24.45 25.75
N LEU A 311 -26.80 -25.42 26.40
CA LEU A 311 -26.58 -26.84 26.15
C LEU A 311 -27.13 -27.24 24.78
N GLY A 312 -28.34 -26.79 24.44
CA GLY A 312 -28.91 -26.98 23.10
C GLY A 312 -28.09 -26.28 22.02
N TRP A 313 -27.62 -25.06 22.29
CA TRP A 313 -26.75 -24.34 21.37
C TRP A 313 -25.42 -25.07 21.12
N VAL A 314 -24.71 -25.51 22.17
CA VAL A 314 -23.45 -26.27 22.03
C VAL A 314 -23.71 -27.57 21.27
N LYS A 315 -24.80 -28.26 21.58
CA LYS A 315 -25.18 -29.48 20.88
C LYS A 315 -25.34 -29.23 19.38
N ASP A 316 -26.07 -28.18 18.99
CA ASP A 316 -26.29 -27.84 17.59
C ASP A 316 -24.96 -27.53 16.88
N VAL A 317 -24.05 -26.79 17.53
CA VAL A 317 -22.71 -26.53 16.97
C VAL A 317 -21.94 -27.83 16.75
N PHE A 318 -21.86 -28.71 17.75
CA PHE A 318 -21.13 -29.98 17.61
C PHE A 318 -21.73 -30.87 16.53
N GLN A 319 -23.07 -30.97 16.45
CA GLN A 319 -23.74 -31.79 15.44
C GLN A 319 -23.44 -31.35 14.01
N HIS A 320 -23.34 -30.04 13.75
CA HIS A 320 -23.12 -29.51 12.41
C HIS A 320 -21.63 -29.35 12.06
N CYS A 321 -20.76 -29.13 13.05
CA CYS A 321 -19.39 -28.69 12.81
C CYS A 321 -18.33 -29.72 13.21
N ALA A 322 -18.55 -30.50 14.27
CA ALA A 322 -17.54 -31.41 14.79
C ALA A 322 -17.01 -32.45 13.79
N PRO A 323 -17.80 -32.97 12.82
CA PRO A 323 -17.28 -33.88 11.80
C PRO A 323 -16.21 -33.27 10.87
N ALA A 324 -16.14 -31.95 10.77
CA ALA A 324 -15.19 -31.25 9.89
C ALA A 324 -13.97 -30.67 10.64
N TRP A 325 -13.94 -30.76 11.97
CA TRP A 325 -12.83 -30.27 12.76
C TRP A 325 -11.66 -31.25 12.75
N ASP A 326 -10.44 -30.71 12.60
CA ASP A 326 -9.23 -31.45 12.90
C ASP A 326 -9.06 -31.66 14.42
N ARG A 327 -8.01 -32.39 14.81
CA ARG A 327 -7.73 -32.71 16.21
C ARG A 327 -7.58 -31.46 17.08
N ASP A 328 -6.87 -30.44 16.62
CA ASP A 328 -6.56 -29.25 17.41
C ASP A 328 -7.79 -28.33 17.53
N ALA A 329 -8.58 -28.20 16.47
CA ALA A 329 -9.88 -27.55 16.50
C ALA A 329 -10.82 -28.27 17.48
N LEU A 330 -11.00 -29.59 17.35
CA LEU A 330 -11.89 -30.35 18.23
C LEU A 330 -11.49 -30.22 19.72
N MET A 331 -10.20 -30.34 20.04
CA MET A 331 -9.73 -30.13 21.42
C MET A 331 -10.03 -28.71 21.93
N ARG A 332 -9.78 -27.68 21.11
CA ARG A 332 -10.09 -26.29 21.48
C ARG A 332 -11.58 -26.10 21.72
N GLU A 333 -12.44 -26.65 20.87
CA GLU A 333 -13.89 -26.53 21.04
C GLU A 333 -14.41 -27.26 22.27
N ILE A 334 -13.87 -28.43 22.58
CA ILE A 334 -14.19 -29.15 23.82
C ILE A 334 -13.74 -28.34 25.05
N ASP A 335 -12.57 -27.69 25.02
CA ASP A 335 -12.11 -26.79 26.09
C ASP A 335 -13.07 -25.60 26.30
N PHE A 336 -13.57 -24.99 25.22
CA PHE A 336 -14.59 -23.93 25.34
C PHE A 336 -15.85 -24.43 26.03
N VAL A 337 -16.35 -25.62 25.66
CA VAL A 337 -17.51 -26.22 26.32
C VAL A 337 -17.22 -26.51 27.79
N SER A 338 -16.08 -27.11 28.13
CA SER A 338 -15.66 -27.31 29.52
C SER A 338 -15.69 -25.99 30.32
N ARG A 339 -15.21 -24.89 29.73
CA ARG A 339 -15.16 -23.58 30.39
C ARG A 339 -16.54 -22.94 30.52
N ILE A 340 -17.43 -23.13 29.55
CA ILE A 340 -18.83 -22.70 29.63
C ILE A 340 -19.54 -23.42 30.79
N PHE A 341 -19.40 -24.74 30.90
CA PHE A 341 -20.15 -25.56 31.85
C PHE A 341 -19.47 -25.80 33.20
N ARG A 342 -18.25 -25.28 33.43
CA ARG A 342 -17.48 -25.47 34.68
C ARG A 342 -18.27 -25.14 35.95
N GLY A 343 -19.12 -24.11 35.89
CA GLY A 343 -19.96 -23.66 37.01
C GLY A 343 -21.41 -24.16 36.98
N SER A 344 -21.72 -25.15 36.13
CA SER A 344 -23.09 -25.69 36.04
C SER A 344 -23.49 -26.41 37.32
N GLU A 345 -24.66 -26.08 37.85
CA GLU A 345 -25.26 -26.78 39.00
C GLU A 345 -26.25 -27.87 38.54
N ASP A 346 -26.75 -27.75 37.30
CA ASP A 346 -27.71 -28.68 36.72
C ASP A 346 -27.06 -30.02 36.34
N SER A 347 -27.86 -31.10 36.39
CA SER A 347 -27.33 -32.45 36.18
C SER A 347 -26.80 -32.66 34.76
N ARG A 348 -27.40 -32.03 33.76
CA ARG A 348 -27.04 -32.20 32.35
C ARG A 348 -25.73 -31.48 32.03
N GLY A 349 -25.61 -30.21 32.45
CA GLY A 349 -24.42 -29.40 32.28
C GLY A 349 -23.23 -29.96 33.06
N ARG A 350 -23.41 -30.46 34.30
CA ARG A 350 -22.33 -31.15 35.03
C ARG A 350 -21.86 -32.41 34.32
N LYS A 351 -22.78 -33.26 33.84
CA LYS A 351 -22.41 -34.46 33.06
C LYS A 351 -21.61 -34.06 31.82
N LEU A 352 -22.03 -33.01 31.10
CA LEU A 352 -21.31 -32.52 29.92
C LEU A 352 -19.90 -32.01 30.27
N TYR A 353 -19.77 -31.19 31.31
CA TYR A 353 -18.48 -30.71 31.79
C TYR A 353 -17.49 -31.86 32.04
N TRP A 354 -17.89 -32.85 32.84
CA TRP A 354 -17.04 -34.01 33.13
C TRP A 354 -16.71 -34.82 31.89
N LYS A 355 -17.67 -34.95 30.95
CA LYS A 355 -17.43 -35.65 29.70
C LYS A 355 -16.40 -34.94 28.83
N CYS A 356 -16.45 -33.61 28.77
CA CYS A 356 -15.49 -32.80 28.05
C CYS A 356 -14.07 -32.95 28.66
N GLU A 357 -13.93 -32.86 29.98
CA GLU A 357 -12.64 -33.06 30.66
C GLU A 357 -12.06 -34.47 30.42
N GLU A 358 -12.89 -35.52 30.58
CA GLU A 358 -12.50 -36.91 30.29
C GLU A 358 -12.01 -37.06 28.85
N LEU A 359 -12.72 -36.44 27.90
CA LEU A 359 -12.41 -36.56 26.49
C LEU A 359 -11.13 -35.81 26.11
N LEU A 360 -10.91 -34.62 26.69
CA LEU A 360 -9.67 -33.86 26.51
C LEU A 360 -8.45 -34.66 26.99
N GLU A 361 -8.52 -35.26 28.18
CA GLU A 361 -7.42 -36.08 28.70
C GLU A 361 -7.17 -37.32 27.83
N LYS A 362 -8.22 -37.99 27.34
CA LYS A 362 -8.08 -39.11 26.41
C LYS A 362 -7.46 -38.68 25.08
N MET A 363 -7.83 -37.53 24.54
CA MET A 363 -7.26 -37.00 23.31
C MET A 363 -5.79 -36.63 23.49
N LYS A 364 -5.41 -36.01 24.63
CA LYS A 364 -4.00 -35.80 25.00
C LYS A 364 -3.23 -37.12 25.09
N GLY A 365 -3.89 -38.17 25.59
CA GLY A 365 -3.37 -39.55 25.66
C GLY A 365 -3.38 -40.33 24.34
N GLY A 366 -3.72 -39.71 23.20
CA GLY A 366 -3.62 -40.32 21.87
C GLY A 366 -4.94 -40.85 21.29
N LEU A 367 -6.09 -40.58 21.90
CA LEU A 367 -7.39 -40.89 21.28
C LEU A 367 -7.57 -40.12 19.97
N ALA A 368 -7.93 -40.84 18.90
CA ALA A 368 -8.21 -40.26 17.59
C ALA A 368 -9.42 -39.31 17.61
N GLU A 369 -9.31 -38.20 16.90
CA GLU A 369 -10.32 -37.14 16.80
C GLU A 369 -11.67 -37.64 16.27
N SER A 370 -11.65 -38.53 15.27
CA SER A 370 -12.87 -39.15 14.73
C SER A 370 -13.63 -39.98 15.78
N THR A 371 -12.90 -40.61 16.71
CA THR A 371 -13.49 -41.37 17.81
C THR A 371 -13.98 -40.44 18.90
N ALA A 372 -13.22 -39.41 19.26
CA ALA A 372 -13.64 -38.42 20.23
C ALA A 372 -14.90 -37.67 19.79
N CYS A 373 -14.95 -37.25 18.53
CA CYS A 373 -16.12 -36.63 17.88
C CYS A 373 -17.35 -37.55 17.97
N ARG A 374 -17.21 -38.83 17.64
CA ARG A 374 -18.32 -39.80 17.78
C ARG A 374 -18.78 -39.97 19.23
N VAL A 375 -17.85 -40.05 20.18
CA VAL A 375 -18.17 -40.20 21.62
C VAL A 375 -18.99 -39.02 22.13
N ILE A 376 -18.58 -37.78 21.83
CA ILE A 376 -19.31 -36.60 22.31
C ILE A 376 -20.67 -36.44 21.61
N LEU A 377 -20.77 -36.78 20.33
CA LEU A 377 -22.04 -36.76 19.59
C LEU A 377 -23.03 -37.80 20.10
N MET A 378 -22.56 -39.01 20.42
CA MET A 378 -23.39 -40.04 21.07
C MET A 378 -23.86 -39.60 22.46
N PHE A 379 -22.96 -38.98 23.24
CA PHE A 379 -23.32 -38.43 24.54
C PHE A 379 -24.45 -37.39 24.46
N PHE A 380 -24.43 -36.51 23.45
CA PHE A 380 -25.54 -35.56 23.22
C PHE A 380 -26.88 -36.23 22.83
N GLN A 381 -26.85 -37.44 22.28
CA GLN A 381 -28.06 -38.23 22.01
C GLN A 381 -28.57 -38.90 23.28
N GLU A 382 -27.69 -39.45 24.11
CA GLU A 382 -28.03 -40.05 25.40
C GLU A 382 -28.67 -39.05 26.36
N LEU A 383 -28.16 -37.80 26.39
CA LEU A 383 -28.73 -36.72 27.20
C LEU A 383 -30.19 -36.34 26.82
N GLU A 384 -30.70 -36.75 25.65
CA GLU A 384 -32.11 -36.54 25.29
C GLU A 384 -33.05 -37.62 25.81
N VAL A 385 -32.53 -38.84 26.00
CA VAL A 385 -33.32 -39.99 26.45
C VAL A 385 -33.63 -39.89 27.96
N ASP A 386 -32.74 -39.26 28.72
CA ASP A 386 -32.88 -38.98 30.16
C ASP A 386 -33.87 -37.85 30.51
N SER A 387 -34.52 -37.20 29.51
CA SER A 387 -35.55 -36.19 29.77
C SER A 387 -36.87 -36.86 30.15
N PRO A 388 -37.50 -36.53 31.30
CA PRO A 388 -38.77 -37.11 31.69
C PRO A 388 -39.88 -36.57 30.77
N LYS A 389 -40.07 -37.20 29.62
CA LYS A 389 -41.35 -37.15 28.91
C LYS A 389 -42.33 -37.92 29.78
N SER A 390 -43.34 -37.25 30.30
CA SER A 390 -44.47 -37.86 30.98
C SER A 390 -45.13 -38.88 30.04
N LEU A 391 -44.82 -40.16 30.22
CA LEU A 391 -45.65 -41.24 29.74
C LEU A 391 -46.55 -41.65 30.91
N GLU A 392 -47.68 -40.96 31.02
CA GLU A 392 -48.88 -41.62 31.52
C GLU A 392 -49.24 -42.69 30.50
N ASN A 393 -48.94 -43.94 30.81
CA ASN A 393 -49.82 -45.04 30.44
C ASN A 393 -49.58 -46.18 31.43
N GLY A 394 -50.39 -46.19 32.48
CA GLY A 394 -50.58 -47.39 33.26
C GLY A 394 -51.38 -48.38 32.43
N GLU A 395 -50.78 -49.50 32.08
CA GLU A 395 -51.54 -50.69 31.72
C GLU A 395 -50.90 -51.91 32.34
N GLY A 396 -51.66 -52.53 33.24
CA GLY A 396 -51.22 -53.63 34.08
C GLY A 396 -50.81 -54.85 33.28
N GLY A 397 -49.79 -55.54 33.78
CA GLY A 397 -49.29 -56.79 33.25
C GLY A 397 -50.41 -57.82 33.07
N ARG A 398 -50.72 -58.13 31.81
CA ARG A 398 -51.36 -59.37 31.41
C ARG A 398 -50.31 -60.24 30.73
N LEU A 399 -50.24 -61.51 31.13
CA LEU A 399 -49.39 -62.51 30.48
C LEU A 399 -49.88 -62.70 29.04
N ILE A 400 -49.08 -62.28 28.07
CA ILE A 400 -49.35 -62.45 26.64
C ILE A 400 -49.10 -63.91 26.27
N ALA A 401 -50.00 -64.53 25.50
CA ALA A 401 -49.81 -65.90 25.02
C ALA A 401 -48.56 -66.00 24.11
N PRO A 402 -47.74 -67.07 24.20
CA PRO A 402 -46.47 -67.17 23.47
C PRO A 402 -46.56 -66.88 21.97
N GLN A 403 -47.66 -67.29 21.31
CA GLN A 403 -47.88 -67.07 19.88
C GLN A 403 -48.04 -65.57 19.53
N GLU A 404 -48.69 -64.80 20.41
CA GLU A 404 -48.96 -63.38 20.18
C GLU A 404 -47.71 -62.53 20.47
N ALA A 405 -46.87 -62.97 21.41
CA ALA A 405 -45.55 -62.40 21.62
C ALA A 405 -44.63 -62.64 20.40
N CYS A 406 -44.63 -63.85 19.83
CA CYS A 406 -43.86 -64.17 18.63
C CYS A 406 -44.32 -63.37 17.40
N ASN A 407 -45.62 -63.18 17.21
CA ASN A 407 -46.16 -62.37 16.10
C ASN A 407 -45.77 -60.89 16.24
N ARG A 408 -45.86 -60.32 17.44
CA ARG A 408 -45.40 -58.93 17.70
C ARG A 408 -43.90 -58.77 17.48
N ILE A 409 -43.09 -59.76 17.86
CA ILE A 409 -41.65 -59.76 17.60
C ILE A 409 -41.38 -59.80 16.09
N ALA A 410 -42.09 -60.65 15.35
CA ALA A 410 -41.94 -60.75 13.90
C ALA A 410 -42.28 -59.42 13.18
N GLU A 411 -43.33 -58.72 13.62
CA GLU A 411 -43.71 -57.41 13.07
C GLU A 411 -42.63 -56.34 13.34
N VAL A 412 -42.09 -56.29 14.56
CA VAL A 412 -41.00 -55.35 14.91
C VAL A 412 -39.73 -55.65 14.12
N VAL A 413 -39.40 -56.94 13.93
CA VAL A 413 -38.25 -57.36 13.12
C VAL A 413 -38.45 -57.00 11.65
N GLN A 414 -39.63 -57.23 11.07
CA GLN A 414 -39.91 -56.84 9.68
C GLN A 414 -39.88 -55.33 9.49
N GLU A 415 -40.40 -54.56 10.45
CA GLU A 415 -40.35 -53.09 10.41
C GLU A 415 -38.91 -52.57 10.55
N ALA A 416 -38.08 -53.23 11.36
CA ALA A 416 -36.65 -52.93 11.45
C ALA A 416 -35.93 -53.20 10.11
N ILE A 417 -36.24 -54.31 9.44
CA ILE A 417 -35.69 -54.65 8.12
C ILE A 417 -36.07 -53.59 7.08
N ARG A 418 -37.36 -53.19 6.99
CA ARG A 418 -37.79 -52.13 6.06
C ARG A 418 -37.08 -50.79 6.31
N LYS A 419 -36.87 -50.42 7.58
CA LYS A 419 -36.12 -49.20 7.93
C LYS A 419 -34.66 -49.29 7.53
N MET A 420 -34.04 -50.47 7.69
CA MET A 420 -32.66 -50.69 7.25
C MET A 420 -32.53 -50.62 5.72
N GLU A 421 -33.49 -51.16 4.97
CA GLU A 421 -33.54 -51.07 3.51
C GLU A 421 -33.69 -49.63 3.03
N MET A 422 -34.63 -48.86 3.62
CA MET A 422 -34.78 -47.42 3.32
C MET A 422 -33.49 -46.62 3.58
N VAL A 423 -32.78 -46.93 4.66
CA VAL A 423 -31.49 -46.29 4.97
C VAL A 423 -30.41 -46.71 3.98
N ALA A 424 -30.40 -47.96 3.51
CA ALA A 424 -29.46 -48.45 2.51
C ALA A 424 -29.67 -47.78 1.16
N ASP A 425 -30.93 -47.66 0.71
CA ASP A 425 -31.30 -46.98 -0.54
C ASP A 425 -30.95 -45.49 -0.50
N GLU A 426 -31.23 -44.83 0.62
CA GLU A 426 -30.89 -43.41 0.80
C GLU A 426 -29.37 -43.19 0.83
N LYS A 427 -28.60 -44.09 1.47
CA LYS A 427 -27.14 -44.07 1.42
C LYS A 427 -26.60 -44.28 0.01
N MET A 428 -27.19 -45.19 -0.76
CA MET A 428 -26.81 -45.44 -2.15
C MET A 428 -27.09 -44.20 -3.03
N ARG A 429 -28.23 -43.55 -2.83
CA ARG A 429 -28.58 -42.28 -3.51
C ARG A 429 -27.59 -41.16 -3.17
N MET A 430 -27.24 -41.02 -1.89
CA MET A 430 -26.26 -40.02 -1.44
C MET A 430 -24.87 -40.31 -2.00
N PHE A 431 -24.43 -41.57 -2.04
CA PHE A 431 -23.16 -41.98 -2.63
C PHE A 431 -23.08 -41.65 -4.13
N LYS A 432 -24.16 -41.93 -4.88
CA LYS A 432 -24.23 -41.58 -6.31
C LYS A 432 -24.13 -40.07 -6.53
N LYS A 433 -24.80 -39.27 -5.69
CA LYS A 433 -24.72 -37.81 -5.73
C LYS A 433 -23.31 -37.30 -5.38
N ALA A 434 -22.67 -37.89 -4.37
CA ALA A 434 -21.31 -37.53 -3.98
C ALA A 434 -20.29 -37.85 -5.09
N ARG A 435 -20.44 -38.99 -5.77
CA ARG A 435 -19.60 -39.35 -6.92
C ARG A 435 -19.74 -38.35 -8.07
N MET A 436 -20.97 -37.96 -8.43
CA MET A 436 -21.18 -36.96 -9.47
C MET A 436 -20.62 -35.58 -9.11
N ALA A 437 -20.64 -35.20 -7.83
CA ALA A 437 -20.02 -33.97 -7.36
C ALA A 437 -18.50 -34.04 -7.44
N LEU A 438 -17.89 -35.19 -7.10
CA LEU A 438 -16.46 -35.41 -7.25
C LEU A 438 -16.02 -35.31 -8.72
N ASP A 439 -16.73 -35.99 -9.62
CA ASP A 439 -16.44 -35.93 -11.07
C ASP A 439 -16.59 -34.50 -11.63
N ALA A 440 -17.47 -33.68 -11.05
CA ALA A 440 -17.60 -32.27 -11.41
C ALA A 440 -16.41 -31.43 -10.92
N CYS A 441 -15.97 -31.65 -9.67
CA CYS A 441 -14.78 -31.02 -9.12
C CYS A 441 -13.52 -31.40 -9.92
N ASP A 442 -13.37 -32.66 -10.32
CA ASP A 442 -12.20 -33.12 -11.09
C ASP A 442 -12.13 -32.43 -12.46
N ARG A 443 -13.26 -32.27 -13.15
CA ARG A 443 -13.32 -31.50 -14.41
C ARG A 443 -12.99 -30.02 -14.22
N GLU A 444 -13.48 -29.41 -13.15
CA GLU A 444 -13.16 -28.01 -12.82
C GLU A 444 -11.66 -27.85 -12.53
N LEU A 445 -11.06 -28.81 -11.82
CA LEU A 445 -9.62 -28.82 -11.56
C LEU A 445 -8.80 -28.92 -12.84
N GLU A 446 -9.22 -29.77 -13.79
CA GLU A 446 -8.59 -29.86 -15.10
C GLU A 446 -8.70 -28.56 -15.90
N GLU A 447 -9.86 -27.90 -15.90
CA GLU A 447 -10.07 -26.61 -16.56
C GLU A 447 -9.15 -25.53 -15.95
N LYS A 448 -9.11 -25.44 -14.62
CA LYS A 448 -8.23 -24.51 -13.90
C LYS A 448 -6.75 -24.80 -14.16
N SER A 449 -6.37 -26.06 -14.32
CA SER A 449 -4.99 -26.41 -14.69
C SER A 449 -4.61 -25.91 -16.09
N LYS A 450 -5.55 -25.92 -17.04
CA LYS A 450 -5.36 -25.39 -18.39
C LYS A 450 -5.28 -23.87 -18.39
N GLU A 451 -6.19 -23.19 -17.68
CA GLU A 451 -6.15 -21.73 -17.50
C GLU A 451 -4.82 -21.28 -16.87
N ALA A 452 -4.34 -21.97 -15.84
CA ALA A 452 -3.06 -21.67 -15.20
C ALA A 452 -1.87 -21.85 -16.16
N ALA A 453 -1.91 -22.87 -17.01
CA ALA A 453 -0.88 -23.09 -18.03
C ALA A 453 -0.90 -21.99 -19.11
N GLU A 454 -2.07 -21.49 -19.49
CA GLU A 454 -2.22 -20.37 -20.43
C GLU A 454 -1.69 -19.06 -19.83
N LEU A 455 -2.12 -18.72 -18.60
CA LEU A 455 -1.60 -17.56 -17.87
C LEU A 455 -0.08 -17.59 -17.73
N LYS A 456 0.50 -18.78 -17.48
CA LYS A 456 1.96 -18.94 -17.42
C LYS A 456 2.64 -18.63 -18.76
N ARG A 457 2.04 -19.05 -19.88
CA ARG A 457 2.57 -18.74 -21.23
C ARG A 457 2.48 -17.23 -21.52
N ASP A 458 1.38 -16.60 -21.16
CA ASP A 458 1.20 -15.17 -21.37
C ASP A 458 2.12 -14.34 -20.48
N TRP A 459 2.37 -14.78 -19.25
CA TRP A 459 3.38 -14.18 -18.38
C TRP A 459 4.78 -14.24 -19.01
N GLN A 460 5.16 -15.38 -19.59
CA GLN A 460 6.46 -15.51 -20.29
C GLN A 460 6.54 -14.59 -21.52
N LYS A 461 5.46 -14.44 -22.30
CA LYS A 461 5.42 -13.49 -23.43
C LYS A 461 5.60 -12.05 -22.95
N LYS A 462 4.89 -11.65 -21.90
CA LYS A 462 5.03 -10.30 -21.30
C LYS A 462 6.43 -10.06 -20.76
N LYS A 463 7.05 -11.08 -20.15
CA LYS A 463 8.44 -11.02 -19.71
C LYS A 463 9.40 -10.72 -20.87
N LEU A 464 9.27 -11.43 -21.98
CA LEU A 464 10.08 -11.18 -23.18
C LEU A 464 9.85 -9.78 -23.76
N GLN A 465 8.61 -9.28 -23.75
CA GLN A 465 8.29 -7.91 -24.18
C GLN A 465 8.94 -6.85 -23.27
N ILE A 466 8.99 -7.08 -21.96
CA ILE A 466 9.67 -6.18 -21.01
C ILE A 466 11.17 -6.17 -21.29
N GLU A 467 11.80 -7.34 -21.44
CA GLU A 467 13.23 -7.46 -21.75
C GLU A 467 13.60 -6.76 -23.08
N GLU A 468 12.71 -6.82 -24.08
CA GLU A 468 12.84 -6.08 -25.34
C GLU A 468 12.80 -4.56 -25.13
N LEU A 469 11.79 -4.08 -24.41
CA LEU A 469 11.64 -2.65 -24.09
C LEU A 469 12.82 -2.12 -23.30
N GLU A 470 13.32 -2.87 -22.32
CA GLU A 470 14.51 -2.51 -21.56
C GLU A 470 15.76 -2.38 -22.47
N ARG A 471 15.90 -3.23 -23.49
CA ARG A 471 17.01 -3.11 -24.43
C ARG A 471 16.89 -1.85 -25.27
N ILE A 472 15.69 -1.49 -25.71
CA ILE A 472 15.42 -0.25 -26.45
C ILE A 472 15.73 0.96 -25.56
N VAL A 473 15.28 0.96 -24.31
CA VAL A 473 15.55 2.02 -23.34
C VAL A 473 17.07 2.18 -23.13
N ARG A 474 17.81 1.09 -22.95
CA ARG A 474 19.29 1.13 -22.82
C ARG A 474 19.96 1.74 -24.05
N LEU A 475 19.51 1.38 -25.25
CA LEU A 475 20.03 1.96 -26.50
C LEU A 475 19.72 3.45 -26.61
N LYS A 476 18.49 3.86 -26.26
CA LYS A 476 18.08 5.27 -26.30
C LYS A 476 18.80 6.12 -25.27
N GLN A 477 19.08 5.55 -24.10
CA GLN A 477 19.91 6.21 -23.09
C GLN A 477 21.34 6.44 -23.61
N ALA A 478 21.97 5.40 -24.18
CA ALA A 478 23.32 5.53 -24.73
C ALA A 478 23.38 6.54 -25.90
N GLU A 479 22.34 6.59 -26.73
CA GLU A 479 22.20 7.60 -27.79
C GLU A 479 22.10 9.01 -27.21
N ALA A 480 21.28 9.22 -26.18
CA ALA A 480 21.16 10.51 -25.48
C ALA A 480 22.48 10.96 -24.84
N ASP A 481 23.18 10.05 -24.17
CA ASP A 481 24.47 10.34 -23.53
C ASP A 481 25.52 10.77 -24.57
N MET A 482 25.53 10.12 -25.73
CA MET A 482 26.42 10.48 -26.85
C MET A 482 26.09 11.88 -27.41
N PHE A 483 24.80 12.21 -27.57
CA PHE A 483 24.39 13.55 -28.00
C PHE A 483 24.78 14.62 -26.97
N GLN A 484 24.61 14.35 -25.68
CA GLN A 484 25.02 15.25 -24.61
C GLN A 484 26.53 15.48 -24.61
N LEU A 485 27.32 14.41 -24.80
CA LEU A 485 28.78 14.51 -24.91
C LEU A 485 29.20 15.42 -26.08
N LYS A 486 28.60 15.24 -27.26
CA LYS A 486 28.85 16.08 -28.44
C LYS A 486 28.46 17.53 -28.20
N ALA A 487 27.32 17.79 -27.55
CA ALA A 487 26.91 19.14 -27.21
C ALA A 487 27.91 19.82 -26.25
N ASN A 488 28.41 19.08 -25.26
CA ASN A 488 29.42 19.56 -24.33
C ASN A 488 30.78 19.83 -25.01
N GLU A 489 31.18 18.98 -25.95
CA GLU A 489 32.39 19.20 -26.78
C GLU A 489 32.27 20.45 -27.65
N ALA A 490 31.14 20.62 -28.35
CA ALA A 490 30.88 21.80 -29.17
C ALA A 490 30.91 23.08 -28.32
N LYS A 491 30.31 23.05 -27.11
CA LYS A 491 30.36 24.17 -26.17
C LYS A 491 31.78 24.52 -25.76
N ARG A 492 32.61 23.53 -25.38
CA ARG A 492 34.01 23.75 -25.00
C ARG A 492 34.84 24.35 -26.13
N GLU A 493 34.64 23.89 -27.36
CA GLU A 493 35.37 24.44 -28.52
C GLU A 493 34.91 25.87 -28.85
N ALA A 494 33.61 26.16 -28.76
CA ALA A 494 33.11 27.53 -28.90
C ALA A 494 33.72 28.48 -27.86
N GLU A 495 33.78 28.07 -26.58
CA GLU A 495 34.43 28.84 -25.51
C GLU A 495 35.94 29.02 -25.75
N ARG A 496 36.61 28.03 -26.34
CA ARG A 496 38.02 28.14 -26.73
C ARG A 496 38.21 29.17 -27.85
N LEU A 497 37.41 29.10 -28.90
CA LEU A 497 37.45 30.04 -30.02
C LEU A 497 37.14 31.46 -29.55
N GLN A 498 36.17 31.63 -28.66
CA GLN A 498 35.85 32.91 -28.06
C GLN A 498 37.04 33.51 -27.31
N ARG A 499 37.77 32.71 -26.51
CA ARG A 499 39.00 33.16 -25.82
C ARG A 499 40.09 33.60 -26.81
N ILE A 500 40.29 32.85 -27.89
CA ILE A 500 41.27 33.20 -28.93
C ILE A 500 40.87 34.51 -29.64
N ALA A 501 39.59 34.68 -29.95
CA ALA A 501 39.09 35.89 -30.59
C ALA A 501 39.32 37.12 -29.70
N LEU A 502 38.95 37.03 -28.41
CA LEU A 502 39.19 38.10 -27.43
C LEU A 502 40.68 38.45 -27.33
N ALA A 503 41.56 37.46 -27.16
CA ALA A 503 43.00 37.70 -27.06
C ALA A 503 43.59 38.33 -28.34
N LYS A 504 43.06 37.98 -29.52
CA LYS A 504 43.48 38.61 -30.79
C LYS A 504 43.01 40.05 -30.89
N THR A 505 41.76 40.33 -30.48
CA THR A 505 41.23 41.70 -30.42
C THR A 505 42.06 42.55 -29.47
N ASP A 506 42.29 42.09 -28.24
CA ASP A 506 43.09 42.80 -27.23
C ASP A 506 44.50 43.12 -27.76
N LYS A 507 45.18 42.14 -28.37
CA LYS A 507 46.51 42.34 -28.96
C LYS A 507 46.49 43.36 -30.10
N SER A 508 45.49 43.32 -30.98
CA SER A 508 45.38 44.27 -32.08
C SER A 508 45.05 45.69 -31.61
N GLU A 509 44.26 45.83 -30.54
CA GLU A 509 43.98 47.12 -29.90
C GLU A 509 45.24 47.68 -29.23
N GLU A 510 46.03 46.84 -28.56
CA GLU A 510 47.31 47.22 -27.97
C GLU A 510 48.34 47.65 -29.03
N GLU A 511 48.46 46.90 -30.14
CA GLU A 511 49.35 47.25 -31.26
C GLU A 511 48.92 48.56 -31.95
N TYR A 512 47.61 48.78 -32.11
CA TYR A 512 47.06 50.03 -32.63
C TYR A 512 47.36 51.21 -31.70
N ALA A 513 47.11 51.07 -30.40
CA ALA A 513 47.40 52.10 -29.40
C ALA A 513 48.89 52.44 -29.36
N SER A 514 49.77 51.43 -29.39
CA SER A 514 51.22 51.59 -29.43
C SER A 514 51.68 52.34 -30.69
N SER A 515 51.19 51.92 -31.86
CA SER A 515 51.51 52.58 -33.14
C SER A 515 51.03 54.03 -33.17
N TYR A 516 49.83 54.30 -32.66
CA TYR A 516 49.27 55.64 -32.54
C TYR A 516 50.11 56.53 -31.62
N LEU A 517 50.48 56.04 -30.43
CA LEU A 517 51.34 56.78 -29.49
C LEU A 517 52.73 57.06 -30.07
N LYS A 518 53.31 56.10 -30.78
CA LYS A 518 54.62 56.27 -31.44
C LYS A 518 54.57 57.33 -32.54
N LEU A 519 53.50 57.35 -33.34
CA LEU A 519 53.29 58.40 -34.35
C LEU A 519 53.17 59.78 -33.67
N ARG A 520 52.35 59.90 -32.61
CA ARG A 520 52.19 61.16 -31.86
C ARG A 520 53.51 61.66 -31.25
N LEU A 521 54.32 60.74 -30.72
CA LEU A 521 55.64 61.09 -30.20
C LEU A 521 56.56 61.62 -31.31
N SER A 522 56.56 60.97 -32.48
CA SER A 522 57.35 61.44 -33.64
C SER A 522 56.88 62.80 -34.17
N GLU A 523 55.56 63.06 -34.20
CA GLU A 523 55.00 64.36 -34.55
C GLU A 523 55.45 65.44 -33.55
N ALA A 524 55.36 65.17 -32.26
CA ALA A 524 55.79 66.09 -31.20
C ALA A 524 57.31 66.35 -31.22
N GLU A 525 58.13 65.34 -31.53
CA GLU A 525 59.58 65.49 -31.71
C GLU A 525 59.91 66.35 -32.93
N ALA A 526 59.20 66.19 -34.05
CA ALA A 526 59.36 67.00 -35.25
C ALA A 526 58.95 68.46 -34.99
N GLU A 527 57.83 68.69 -34.29
CA GLU A 527 57.41 70.03 -33.85
C GLU A 527 58.46 70.68 -32.94
N LYS A 528 59.02 69.91 -31.98
CA LYS A 528 60.11 70.37 -31.12
C LYS A 528 61.34 70.77 -31.94
N GLN A 529 61.77 69.95 -32.89
CA GLN A 529 62.92 70.24 -33.75
C GLN A 529 62.67 71.50 -34.61
N TYR A 530 61.48 71.62 -35.20
CA TYR A 530 61.08 72.80 -35.97
C TYR A 530 61.12 74.09 -35.11
N LEU A 531 60.58 74.04 -33.89
CA LEU A 531 60.63 75.16 -32.95
C LEU A 531 62.07 75.50 -32.55
N PHE A 532 62.90 74.48 -32.30
CA PHE A 532 64.30 74.68 -31.94
C PHE A 532 65.08 75.35 -33.08
N GLU A 533 64.86 74.93 -34.33
CA GLU A 533 65.49 75.53 -35.51
C GLU A 533 64.99 76.97 -35.74
N LYS A 534 63.71 77.24 -35.52
CA LYS A 534 63.13 78.58 -35.56
C LYS A 534 63.75 79.52 -34.51
N ILE A 535 63.95 79.04 -33.28
CA ILE A 535 64.62 79.80 -32.21
C ILE A 535 66.07 80.06 -32.60
N LYS A 536 66.80 79.05 -33.09
CA LYS A 536 68.18 79.18 -33.55
C LYS A 536 68.33 80.23 -34.67
N LEU A 537 67.38 80.28 -35.61
CA LEU A 537 67.34 81.30 -36.67
C LEU A 537 66.98 82.71 -36.14
N GLN A 538 66.14 82.81 -35.11
CA GLN A 538 65.86 84.07 -34.41
C GLN A 538 67.07 84.56 -33.59
N GLU A 539 67.86 83.65 -33.02
CA GLU A 539 69.07 83.98 -32.28
C GLU A 539 70.23 84.35 -33.21
N SER A 540 70.39 83.69 -34.36
CA SER A 540 71.40 84.07 -35.36
C SER A 540 71.09 85.41 -36.03
N SER A 541 69.80 85.74 -36.22
CA SER A 541 69.38 87.08 -36.67
C SER A 541 69.56 88.16 -35.59
N ARG A 542 69.43 87.82 -34.30
CA ARG A 542 69.81 88.71 -33.18
C ARG A 542 71.34 88.88 -33.05
N ALA A 543 72.13 87.84 -33.33
CA ALA A 543 73.60 87.91 -33.33
C ALA A 543 74.15 88.73 -34.51
N SER A 544 73.46 88.77 -35.66
CA SER A 544 73.84 89.61 -36.80
C SER A 544 73.45 91.10 -36.66
N GLN A 545 72.67 91.47 -35.64
CA GLN A 545 72.27 92.87 -35.37
C GLN A 545 72.88 93.49 -34.10
N ASN A 546 73.72 92.76 -33.36
CA ASN A 546 74.38 93.28 -32.16
C ASN A 546 75.91 93.32 -32.32
N SER A 547 76.38 94.31 -33.09
CA SER A 547 77.72 94.87 -32.90
C SER A 547 77.61 95.99 -31.85
N GLY A 548 77.78 95.65 -30.57
CA GLY A 548 77.97 96.65 -29.51
C GLY A 548 77.37 96.29 -28.15
N GLY A 549 78.23 95.94 -27.18
CA GLY A 549 77.95 96.01 -25.74
C GLY A 549 77.32 94.76 -25.10
N GLY A 550 78.09 94.06 -24.26
CA GLY A 550 77.66 92.84 -23.57
C GLY A 550 76.88 93.06 -22.27
N ASP A 551 76.23 91.98 -21.80
CA ASP A 551 75.68 91.84 -20.45
C ASP A 551 75.88 90.39 -19.94
N PRO A 552 76.53 90.13 -18.78
CA PRO A 552 76.94 88.79 -18.35
C PRO A 552 75.82 87.89 -17.78
N SER A 553 74.56 88.31 -17.80
CA SER A 553 73.46 87.61 -17.10
C SER A 553 72.77 86.50 -17.93
N GLN A 554 72.87 86.52 -19.27
CA GLN A 554 72.14 85.55 -20.13
C GLN A 554 72.80 84.17 -20.27
N VAL A 555 74.11 84.08 -20.00
CA VAL A 555 74.88 82.82 -20.14
C VAL A 555 74.56 81.82 -19.02
N LEU A 556 74.16 82.28 -17.82
CA LEU A 556 73.81 81.39 -16.71
C LEU A 556 72.48 80.66 -16.87
N THR A 557 71.50 81.23 -17.59
CA THR A 557 70.21 80.58 -17.86
C THR A 557 70.31 79.49 -18.91
N TYR A 558 71.22 79.64 -19.87
CA TYR A 558 71.43 78.66 -20.93
C TYR A 558 72.11 77.37 -20.42
N SER A 559 72.99 77.49 -19.42
CA SER A 559 73.62 76.31 -18.78
C SER A 559 72.60 75.47 -17.98
N LYS A 560 71.60 76.11 -17.34
CA LYS A 560 70.60 75.38 -16.53
C LYS A 560 69.59 74.59 -17.34
N ILE A 561 69.30 75.00 -18.59
CA ILE A 561 68.37 74.27 -19.48
C ILE A 561 69.07 73.05 -20.10
N HIS A 562 70.36 73.15 -20.38
CA HIS A 562 71.15 72.03 -20.92
C HIS A 562 71.35 70.90 -19.88
N ASP A 563 71.46 71.26 -18.59
CA ASP A 563 71.60 70.30 -17.48
C ASP A 563 70.29 69.54 -17.16
N LEU A 564 69.12 70.13 -17.43
CA LEU A 564 67.82 69.47 -17.22
C LEU A 564 67.47 68.44 -18.31
N LEU A 565 68.01 68.59 -19.52
CA LEU A 565 67.72 67.71 -20.66
C LEU A 565 68.55 66.41 -20.66
N HIS A 566 69.68 66.37 -19.96
CA HIS A 566 70.54 65.19 -19.87
C HIS A 566 70.27 64.29 -18.64
N GLY A 567 69.38 64.70 -17.72
CA GLY A 567 69.14 64.00 -16.45
C GLY A 567 68.16 62.81 -16.48
N TYR A 568 67.47 62.55 -17.59
CA TYR A 568 66.46 61.47 -17.69
C TYR A 568 67.01 60.26 -18.46
N ASN A 569 67.99 59.56 -17.88
CA ASN A 569 68.34 58.19 -18.28
C ASN A 569 68.70 57.38 -17.03
N ILE A 570 67.68 56.99 -16.26
CA ILE A 570 67.80 55.94 -15.24
C ILE A 570 66.55 55.04 -15.36
N PRO A 571 66.69 53.75 -15.70
CA PRO A 571 65.59 52.80 -15.58
C PRO A 571 65.55 52.26 -14.14
N PRO A 572 64.39 52.24 -13.45
CA PRO A 572 64.29 51.52 -12.18
C PRO A 572 64.20 50.01 -12.46
N LYS A 573 65.10 49.29 -11.80
CA LYS A 573 65.14 47.83 -11.68
C LYS A 573 63.84 47.29 -11.07
N ALA A 574 63.43 46.13 -11.56
CA ALA A 574 62.44 45.27 -10.94
C ALA A 574 62.89 44.81 -9.55
N GLU A 575 62.04 44.96 -8.54
CA GLU A 575 62.14 44.27 -7.26
C GLU A 575 61.05 43.20 -7.18
N SER A 576 61.47 41.96 -7.39
CA SER A 576 60.80 40.76 -6.93
C SER A 576 61.23 40.47 -5.49
N LEU A 577 60.28 40.46 -4.55
CA LEU A 577 60.44 39.80 -3.25
C LEU A 577 59.30 38.78 -3.07
N PRO A 578 59.61 37.52 -2.72
CA PRO A 578 58.64 36.47 -2.50
C PRO A 578 58.15 36.50 -1.05
N ASN A 579 56.84 36.42 -0.82
CA ASN A 579 56.30 36.24 0.52
C ASN A 579 56.00 34.77 0.80
N GLU A 580 56.73 34.27 1.81
CA GLU A 580 56.35 33.35 2.87
C GLU A 580 55.46 32.12 2.58
N ARG A 581 56.11 30.97 2.77
CA ARG A 581 55.51 29.70 3.18
C ARG A 581 54.87 29.83 4.57
N HIS A 582 53.67 29.28 4.75
CA HIS A 582 53.31 28.36 5.84
C HIS A 582 51.99 27.65 5.44
N HIS A 583 52.06 26.38 5.03
CA HIS A 583 51.74 25.21 5.84
C HIS A 583 50.31 25.21 6.41
N PHE A 584 49.40 24.46 5.77
CA PHE A 584 48.68 23.40 6.48
C PHE A 584 48.37 22.23 5.55
N ARG A 585 48.56 21.06 6.14
CA ARG A 585 48.61 19.73 5.59
C ARG A 585 47.20 19.14 5.65
N THR A 586 46.66 18.71 4.53
CA THR A 586 45.67 17.63 4.46
C THR A 586 45.84 16.97 3.11
N ASN A 587 46.05 15.67 3.13
CA ASN A 587 46.02 14.76 1.99
C ASN A 587 46.25 13.35 2.56
N PRO A 588 45.82 12.33 1.84
CA PRO A 588 44.43 12.05 1.47
C PRO A 588 43.96 10.71 2.05
#